data_AF-A0A2U0RWG6-F1
#
_entry.id   AF-A0A2U0RWG6-F1
#
_cell.length_a   1.000
_cell.length_b   1.000
_cell.length_c   1.000
_cell.angle_alpha   90.00
_cell.angle_beta   90.00
_cell.angle_gamma   90.00
#
_symmetry.space_group_name_H-M   'P 1'
#
loop_
_entity.id
_entity.type
_entity.pdbx_description
1 polymer ?
#
loop_
_entity_poly.entity_id
_entity_poly.type
_entity_poly.pdbx_seq_one_letter_code
_entity_poly.pdbx_strand_id
1 'polypeptide(L)' 'MDQTDYKIVRILCKDARTPFQRIAKTLGIGTDTVIRRYNKLKEDGVILGSTVVLNSK' A
#
# COMPACT_ATOMS: atom_id res chain seq x y z
N MET A 1 13.42 -1.11 3.30
CA MET A 1 12.06 -1.53 3.69
C MET A 1 12.13 -2.26 5.01
N ASP A 2 11.20 -1.97 5.92
CA ASP A 2 11.03 -2.72 7.17
C ASP A 2 9.79 -3.62 7.13
N GLN A 3 9.54 -4.36 8.23
CA GLN A 3 8.42 -5.30 8.32
C GLN A 3 7.05 -4.62 8.14
N THR A 4 6.91 -3.34 8.51
CA THR A 4 5.66 -2.59 8.33
C THR A 4 5.45 -2.28 6.85
N ASP A 5 6.50 -1.87 6.15
CA ASP A 5 6.46 -1.61 4.70
C ASP A 5 6.02 -2.87 3.94
N TYR A 6 6.60 -4.03 4.27
CA TYR A 6 6.19 -5.31 3.67
C TYR A 6 4.72 -5.63 3.91
N LYS A 7 4.19 -5.35 5.12
CA LYS A 7 2.77 -5.58 5.41
C LYS A 7 1.87 -4.63 4.62
N ILE A 8 2.24 -3.35 4.47
CA ILE A 8 1.50 -2.37 3.66
C ILE A 8 1.46 -2.84 2.20
N VAL A 9 2.62 -3.19 1.61
CA VAL A 9 2.71 -3.68 0.24
C VAL A 9 1.88 -4.95 0.07
N ARG A 10 1.96 -5.90 1.00
CA ARG A 10 1.19 -7.16 0.92
C ARG A 10 -0.32 -6.92 0.91
N ILE A 11 -0.81 -5.95 1.69
CA ILE A 11 -2.24 -5.60 1.68
C ILE A 11 -2.63 -4.97 0.34
N LEU A 12 -1.84 -4.02 -0.17
CA LEU A 12 -2.10 -3.34 -1.45
C LEU A 12 -1.96 -4.27 -2.66
N CYS A 13 -1.05 -5.25 -2.63
CA CYS A 13 -0.96 -6.28 -3.68
C CYS A 13 -2.20 -7.18 -3.71
N LYS A 14 -2.84 -7.40 -2.56
CA LYS A 14 -4.09 -8.17 -2.48
C LYS A 14 -5.28 -7.34 -2.99
N ASP A 15 -5.37 -6.08 -2.58
CA ASP A 15 -6.36 -5.13 -3.08
C ASP A 15 -5.79 -3.70 -3.04
N ALA A 16 -5.42 -3.19 -4.21
CA ALA A 16 -4.82 -1.87 -4.35
C ALA A 16 -5.80 -0.73 -4.04
N ARG A 17 -7.11 -1.03 -3.92
CA ARG A 17 -8.15 -0.05 -3.54
C ARG A 17 -8.39 0.01 -2.04
N THR A 18 -7.64 -0.77 -1.25
CA THR A 18 -7.78 -0.76 0.21
C THR A 18 -7.47 0.65 0.75
N PRO A 19 -8.42 1.30 1.47
CA PRO A 19 -8.17 2.62 2.04
C PRO A 19 -7.04 2.59 3.07
N PHE A 20 -6.19 3.62 3.09
CA PHE A 20 -5.07 3.71 4.05
C PHE A 20 -5.53 3.66 5.51
N GLN A 21 -6.71 4.20 5.83
CA GLN A 21 -7.32 4.08 7.16
C GLN A 21 -7.58 2.63 7.59
N ARG A 22 -8.01 1.77 6.64
CA ARG A 22 -8.21 0.35 6.91
C ARG A 22 -6.87 -0.36 7.14
N ILE A 23 -5.86 -0.05 6.32
CA ILE A 23 -4.49 -0.56 6.48
C ILE A 23 -3.94 -0.18 7.85
N ALA A 24 -4.09 1.09 8.23
CA ALA A 24 -3.67 1.64 9.53
C ALA A 24 -4.32 0.88 10.69
N LYS A 25 -5.65 0.68 10.63
CA LYS A 25 -6.40 -0.11 11.62
C LYS A 25 -5.93 -1.56 11.70
N THR A 26 -5.66 -2.20 10.57
CA THR A 26 -5.16 -3.59 10.52
C THR A 26 -3.76 -3.73 11.10
N LEU A 27 -2.91 -2.71 10.92
CA LEU A 27 -1.52 -2.73 11.36
C LEU A 27 -1.30 -2.10 12.75
N GLY A 28 -2.33 -1.49 13.34
CA GLY A 28 -2.24 -0.83 14.64
C GLY A 28 -1.38 0.44 14.63
N ILE A 29 -1.29 1.13 13.50
CA ILE A 29 -0.47 2.34 13.33
C ILE A 29 -1.33 3.52 12.85
N GLY A 30 -0.80 4.74 12.93
CA GLY A 30 -1.50 5.92 12.44
C GLY A 30 -1.64 5.95 10.92
N THR A 31 -2.77 6.46 10.42
CA THR A 31 -3.02 6.64 8.98
C THR A 31 -1.92 7.45 8.30
N ASP A 32 -1.46 8.53 8.94
CA ASP A 32 -0.39 9.38 8.40
C ASP A 32 0.94 8.61 8.27
N THR A 33 1.19 7.65 9.17
CA THR A 33 2.37 6.77 9.07
C THR A 33 2.28 5.87 7.85
N VAL A 34 1.09 5.32 7.55
CA VAL A 34 0.86 4.53 6.35
C VAL A 34 1.06 5.38 5.09
N ILE A 35 0.49 6.58 5.04
CA ILE A 35 0.61 7.50 3.90
C ILE A 35 2.08 7.88 3.68
N ARG A 36 2.80 8.28 4.73
CA ARG A 36 4.22 8.64 4.64
C ARG A 36 5.07 7.47 4.12
N ARG A 37 4.83 6.27 4.63
CA ARG A 37 5.53 5.06 4.18
C ARG A 37 5.20 4.70 2.74
N TYR A 38 3.93 4.76 2.36
CA TYR A 38 3.49 4.54 0.99
C TYR A 38 4.16 5.51 0.01
N ASN A 39 4.18 6.80 0.33
CA ASN A 39 4.83 7.82 -0.50
C ASN A 39 6.33 7.55 -0.62
N LYS A 40 7.00 7.22 0.49
CA LYS A 40 8.42 6.84 0.47
C LYS A 40 8.68 5.61 -0.42
N LEU A 41 7.84 4.57 -0.32
CA LEU A 41 7.96 3.39 -1.18
C LEU A 41 7.75 3.71 -2.66
N LYS A 42 6.93 4.72 -2.97
CA LYS A 42 6.73 5.21 -4.33
C LYS A 42 7.93 6.01 -4.83
N GLU A 43 8.49 6.89 -4.01
CA GLU A 43 9.70 7.67 -4.29
C GLU A 43 10.93 6.78 -4.48
N ASP A 44 11.08 5.76 -3.63
CA ASP A 44 12.16 4.77 -3.70
C ASP A 44 12.02 3.80 -4.89
N GLY A 45 10.95 3.92 -5.70
CA GLY A 45 10.70 3.07 -6.86
C GLY A 45 10.25 1.64 -6.52
N VAL A 46 9.93 1.36 -5.25
CA VAL A 46 9.41 0.06 -4.81
C VAL A 46 7.96 -0.13 -5.26
N ILE A 47 7.14 0.91 -5.16
CA ILE A 47 5.77 0.93 -5.69
C ILE A 47 5.77 1.79 -6.95
N LEU A 48 5.68 1.14 -8.11
CA LEU A 48 5.59 1.85 -9.39
C LEU A 48 4.18 2.43 -9.64
N GLY A 49 3.15 1.74 -9.17
CA GLY A 49 1.77 2.15 -9.32
C GLY A 49 0.81 0.97 -9.16
N SER A 50 -0.48 1.25 -9.38
CA SER A 50 -1.53 0.24 -9.48
C SER A 50 -2.14 0.30 -10.88
N THR A 51 -2.43 -0.88 -11.44
CA THR A 51 -3.02 -0.99 -12.78
C THR A 51 -4.35 -1.72 -12.70
N VAL A 52 -5.24 -1.43 -13.64
CA VAL A 52 -6.50 -2.16 -13.82
C VAL A 52 -6.26 -3.35 -14.74
N VAL A 53 -6.74 -4.53 -14.34
CA VAL A 53 -6.72 -5.72 -15.20
C VAL A 53 -8.01 -5.72 -16.01
N LEU A 54 -7.89 -5.46 -17.32
CA LEU A 54 -9.02 -5.44 -18.23
C LEU A 54 -9.33 -6.85 -18.71
N ASN A 55 -10.61 -7.20 -18.73
CA ASN A 55 -11.09 -8.40 -19.43
C ASN A 55 -11.77 -7.93 -20.72
N SER A 56 -11.09 -8.07 -21.85
CA SER A 56 -11.71 -7.88 -23.16
C SER A 56 -12.35 -9.21 -23.56
N LYS A 57 -13.69 -9.25 -23.54
CA LYS A 57 -14.43 -10.25 -24.32
C LYS A 57 -14.46 -9.85 -25.78
#